data_AF-A0A5A7U8P1-F1
#
_entry.id   AF-A0A5A7U8P1-F1
#
_cell.length_a   1.000
_cell.length_b   1.000
_cell.length_c   1.000
_cell.angle_alpha   90.00
_cell.angle_beta   90.00
_cell.angle_gamma   90.00
#
_symmetry.space_group_name_H-M   'P 1'
#
loop_
_entity.id
_entity.type
_entity.pdbx_description
1 polymer ?
#
loop_
_entity_poly.entity_id
_entity_poly.type
_entity_poly.pdbx_seq_one_letter_code
_entity_poly.pdbx_strand_id
1 'polypeptide(L)'
;MLVSSSKDKNSVIGDMSFYGVIQEIWKLNYNTFNVPVFKCDWVQNNGGVRIDELGYVLIDLNRVGHKSDSFILASQAKQVFYVEDPSDVRWSVVLTPPQRDFEDRYNEQRTW
;
A
#
# COMPACT_ATOMS: atom_id res chain seq x y z
N MET A 1 -4.61 -0.06 11.70
CA MET A 1 -5.93 -0.05 11.03
C MET A 1 -6.91 -0.85 11.88
N LEU A 2 -8.20 -0.49 11.95
CA LEU A 2 -9.20 -1.35 12.59
C LEU A 2 -9.71 -2.33 11.53
N VAL A 3 -9.56 -3.63 11.79
CA VAL A 3 -10.00 -4.69 10.87
C VAL A 3 -11.16 -5.43 11.53
N SER A 4 -12.28 -5.52 10.81
CA SER A 4 -13.44 -6.29 11.20
C SER A 4 -13.82 -7.25 10.07
N SER A 5 -14.14 -8.48 10.42
CA SER A 5 -14.63 -9.50 9.50
C SER A 5 -16.13 -9.64 9.73
N SER A 6 -16.91 -9.83 8.67
CA SER A 6 -18.35 -10.15 8.81
C SER A 6 -18.60 -11.45 9.58
N LYS A 7 -17.57 -12.30 9.72
CA LYS A 7 -17.63 -13.56 10.47
C LYS A 7 -17.15 -13.45 11.92
N ASP A 8 -16.32 -12.45 12.24
CA ASP A 8 -15.70 -12.29 13.56
C ASP A 8 -15.99 -10.90 14.14
N LYS A 9 -16.76 -10.87 15.24
CA LYS A 9 -17.11 -9.63 15.95
C LYS A 9 -15.99 -9.08 16.83
N ASN A 10 -14.84 -9.76 16.87
CA ASN A 10 -13.68 -9.30 17.62
C ASN A 10 -12.83 -8.42 16.71
N SER A 11 -13.00 -7.10 16.82
CA SER A 11 -12.13 -6.14 16.12
C SER A 11 -10.71 -6.27 16.68
N VAL A 12 -9.79 -6.78 15.88
CA VAL A 12 -8.37 -6.81 16.27
C VAL A 12 -7.73 -5.50 15.83
N ILE A 13 -7.12 -4.79 16.77
CA ILE A 13 -6.16 -3.73 16.46
C ILE A 13 -4.89 -4.46 15.99
N GLY A 14 -4.80 -4.67 14.69
CA GLY A 14 -3.64 -5.26 14.04
C GLY A 14 -3.10 -4.28 13.00
N ASP A 15 -1.79 -4.16 12.92
CA ASP A 15 -1.14 -3.40 11.86
C ASP A 15 -1.05 -4.27 10.59
N MET A 16 -2.20 -4.63 10.02
CA MET A 16 -2.24 -5.30 8.72
C MET A 16 -2.00 -4.26 7.63
N SER A 17 -0.76 -4.17 7.18
CA SER A 17 -0.39 -3.43 5.97
C SER A 17 -0.73 -4.25 4.75
N PHE A 18 -1.37 -3.63 3.77
CA PHE A 18 -1.60 -4.21 2.44
C PHE A 18 -0.61 -3.61 1.46
N TYR A 19 0.02 -4.46 0.66
CA TYR A 19 0.95 -4.06 -0.40
C TYR A 19 0.34 -4.38 -1.74
N GLY A 20 0.50 -3.46 -2.69
CA GLY A 20 -0.07 -3.65 -4.02
C GLY A 20 0.58 -2.74 -5.04
N VAL A 21 0.21 -2.97 -6.30
CA VAL A 21 0.63 -2.17 -7.44
C VAL A 21 -0.60 -1.46 -7.99
N ILE A 22 -0.51 -0.13 -8.13
CA ILE A 22 -1.57 0.65 -8.75
C ILE A 22 -1.65 0.27 -10.23
N GLN A 23 -2.82 -0.21 -10.65
CA GLN A 23 -3.14 -0.51 -12.04
C GLN A 23 -3.81 0.68 -12.72
N GLU A 24 -4.73 1.33 -12.00
CA GLU A 24 -5.51 2.44 -12.55
C GLU A 24 -5.70 3.54 -11.50
N ILE A 25 -5.67 4.79 -11.95
CA ILE A 25 -5.97 5.97 -11.14
C ILE A 25 -7.28 6.55 -11.63
N TRP A 26 -8.28 6.55 -10.76
CA TRP A 26 -9.62 7.01 -11.07
C TRP A 26 -9.94 8.28 -10.30
N LYS A 27 -10.79 9.11 -10.89
CA LYS A 27 -11.37 10.28 -10.25
C LYS A 27 -12.89 10.13 -10.26
N LEU A 28 -13.47 9.83 -9.11
CA LEU A 28 -14.92 9.73 -8.94
C LEU A 28 -15.50 11.13 -8.81
N ASN A 29 -16.46 11.48 -9.66
CA ASN A 29 -17.13 12.77 -9.64
C ASN A 29 -18.52 12.64 -9.00
N TYR A 30 -18.71 13.28 -7.85
CA TYR A 30 -19.99 13.32 -7.11
C TYR A 30 -20.77 14.61 -7.37
N ASN A 31 -20.50 15.31 -8.47
CA ASN A 31 -20.97 16.64 -8.86
C ASN A 31 -20.49 17.79 -7.94
N THR A 32 -20.53 17.59 -6.63
CA THR A 32 -20.12 18.60 -5.62
C THR A 32 -18.63 18.53 -5.29
N PHE A 33 -18.05 17.33 -5.36
CA PHE A 33 -16.62 17.10 -5.09
C PHE A 33 -16.12 15.92 -5.90
N ASN A 34 -14.80 15.79 -5.96
CA ASN A 34 -14.14 14.68 -6.61
C ASN A 34 -13.33 13.87 -5.60
N VAL A 35 -13.35 12.55 -5.73
CA VAL A 35 -12.57 11.65 -4.87
C VAL A 35 -11.61 10.84 -5.74
N PRO A 36 -10.29 10.98 -5.55
CA PRO A 36 -9.31 10.11 -6.19
C PRO A 36 -9.32 8.71 -5.55
N VAL A 37 -9.41 7.68 -6.37
CA VAL A 37 -9.33 6.27 -5.95
C VAL A 37 -8.34 5.52 -6.82
N PHE A 38 -7.61 4.59 -6.22
CA PHE A 38 -6.70 3.71 -6.94
C PHE A 38 -7.30 2.33 -7.03
N LYS A 39 -7.22 1.74 -8.22
CA LYS A 39 -7.42 0.31 -8.41
C LYS A 39 -6.05 -0.35 -8.32
N CYS A 40 -5.91 -1.29 -7.41
CA CYS A 40 -4.66 -1.96 -7.10
C CYS A 40 -4.79 -3.47 -7.32
N ASP A 41 -3.71 -4.06 -7.82
CA ASP A 41 -3.47 -5.49 -7.63
C ASP A 41 -2.80 -5.66 -6.27
N TRP A 42 -3.57 -6.17 -5.31
CA TRP A 42 -3.08 -6.43 -3.96
C TRP A 42 -2.32 -7.75 -3.91
N VAL A 43 -1.22 -7.78 -3.17
CA VAL A 43 -0.53 -9.01 -2.83
C VAL A 43 -1.37 -9.82 -1.84
N GLN A 44 -1.44 -11.13 -2.04
CA GLN A 44 -2.12 -12.03 -1.14
C GLN A 44 -1.35 -12.11 0.20
N ASN A 45 -1.99 -11.71 1.30
CA ASN A 45 -1.35 -11.75 2.63
C ASN A 45 -0.83 -13.15 3.00
N ASN A 46 -1.61 -14.20 2.69
CA ASN A 46 -1.19 -15.57 2.98
C ASN A 46 -0.12 -16.04 2.00
N GLY A 47 1.14 -16.03 2.44
CA GLY A 47 2.27 -16.55 1.67
C GLY A 47 2.72 -15.65 0.51
N GLY A 48 2.13 -14.46 0.32
CA GLY A 48 2.65 -13.42 -0.56
C GLY A 48 3.39 -12.32 0.19
N VAL A 49 3.34 -12.30 1.53
CA VAL A 49 4.06 -11.36 2.39
C VAL A 49 4.81 -12.14 3.47
N ARG A 50 6.07 -11.80 3.72
CA ARG A 50 6.87 -12.32 4.84
C ARG A 50 7.81 -11.26 5.37
N ILE A 51 8.35 -11.49 6.57
CA ILE A 51 9.41 -10.67 7.15
C ILE A 51 10.64 -11.58 7.25
N ASP A 52 11.80 -11.10 6.79
CA ASP A 52 13.05 -11.84 6.90
C ASP A 52 13.68 -11.73 8.29
N GLU A 53 14.83 -12.37 8.47
CA GLU A 53 15.57 -12.37 9.75
C GLU A 53 16.12 -10.98 10.12
N LEU A 54 16.27 -10.08 9.15
CA LEU A 54 16.75 -8.71 9.32
C LEU A 54 15.61 -7.71 9.54
N GLY A 55 14.35 -8.17 9.48
CA GLY A 55 13.17 -7.34 9.67
C GLY A 55 12.65 -6.65 8.40
N TYR A 56 13.19 -6.97 7.22
CA TYR A 56 12.68 -6.45 5.97
C TYR A 56 11.38 -7.16 5.57
N VAL A 57 10.42 -6.38 5.08
CA VAL A 57 9.21 -6.92 4.47
C VAL A 57 9.53 -7.35 3.04
N LEU A 58 9.27 -8.61 2.75
CA LEU A 58 9.40 -9.22 1.42
C LEU A 58 8.01 -9.56 0.89
N ILE A 59 7.76 -9.22 -0.38
CA ILE A 59 6.50 -9.51 -1.05
C ILE A 59 6.71 -10.26 -2.37
N ASP A 60 5.78 -11.15 -2.70
CA ASP A 60 5.71 -11.85 -3.99
C ASP A 60 4.65 -11.16 -4.86
N LEU A 61 5.10 -10.26 -5.74
CA LEU A 61 4.22 -9.47 -6.61
C LEU A 61 3.41 -10.34 -7.60
N ASN A 62 3.82 -11.58 -7.85
CA ASN A 62 3.08 -12.51 -8.72
C ASN A 62 1.89 -13.17 -8.00
N ARG A 63 1.83 -13.09 -6.66
CA ARG A 63 0.72 -13.61 -5.86
C ARG A 63 -0.35 -12.56 -5.62
N VAL A 64 -1.12 -12.26 -6.67
CA VAL A 64 -2.24 -11.31 -6.59
C VAL A 64 -3.44 -11.92 -5.86
N GLY A 65 -3.87 -11.27 -4.78
CA GLY A 65 -5.05 -11.58 -3.98
C GLY A 65 -6.10 -10.44 -4.01
N HIS A 66 -7.12 -10.56 -3.17
CA HIS A 66 -8.13 -9.51 -2.92
C HIS A 66 -8.80 -8.91 -4.18
N LYS A 67 -8.97 -9.69 -5.25
CA LYS A 67 -9.53 -9.23 -6.55
C LYS A 67 -10.94 -8.62 -6.46
N SER A 68 -11.71 -9.01 -5.45
CA SER A 68 -13.05 -8.45 -5.21
C SER A 68 -13.01 -7.12 -4.45
N ASP A 69 -11.86 -6.72 -3.92
CA ASP A 69 -11.65 -5.51 -3.11
C ASP A 69 -10.38 -4.77 -3.57
N SER A 70 -10.35 -4.42 -4.85
CA SER A 70 -9.18 -3.81 -5.51
C SER A 70 -9.07 -2.30 -5.31
N PHE A 71 -10.03 -1.63 -4.67
CA PHE A 71 -10.06 -0.17 -4.62
C PHE A 71 -9.62 0.37 -3.26
N ILE A 72 -8.85 1.46 -3.29
CA ILE A 72 -8.48 2.23 -2.10
C ILE A 72 -8.63 3.73 -2.38
N LEU A 73 -8.99 4.50 -1.37
CA LEU A 73 -8.93 5.96 -1.46
C LEU A 73 -7.47 6.41 -1.55
N ALA A 74 -7.15 7.36 -2.43
CA ALA A 74 -5.78 7.85 -2.55
C ALA A 74 -5.26 8.45 -1.23
N SER A 75 -6.14 9.01 -0.40
CA SER A 75 -5.80 9.56 0.93
C SER A 75 -5.40 8.50 1.96
N GLN A 76 -5.71 7.23 1.72
CA GLN A 76 -5.36 6.11 2.60
C GLN A 76 -4.11 5.36 2.11
N ALA A 77 -3.62 5.68 0.91
CA ALA A 77 -2.45 5.03 0.35
C ALA A 77 -1.15 5.69 0.83
N LYS A 78 -0.15 4.86 1.12
CA LYS A 78 1.24 5.30 1.36
C LYS A 78 2.11 4.78 0.22
N GLN A 79 2.93 5.66 -0.36
CA GLN A 79 3.87 5.25 -1.40
C GLN A 79 5.01 4.43 -0.79
N VAL A 80 5.33 3.32 -1.44
CA VAL A 80 6.50 2.46 -1.16
C VAL A 80 7.18 2.10 -2.48
N PHE A 81 8.40 1.61 -2.41
CA PHE A 81 9.14 1.06 -3.54
C PHE A 81 9.37 -0.43 -3.35
N TYR A 82 9.45 -1.16 -4.46
CA TYR A 82 9.75 -2.59 -4.46
C TYR A 82 11.08 -2.79 -5.20
N VAL A 83 12.02 -3.48 -4.55
CA VAL A 83 13.33 -3.83 -5.13
C VAL A 83 13.46 -5.33 -5.12
N GLU A 84 13.81 -5.93 -6.25
CA GLU A 84 14.05 -7.37 -6.34
C GLU A 84 15.10 -7.82 -5.31
N ASP A 85 14.80 -8.89 -4.58
CA ASP A 85 15.76 -9.49 -3.64
C ASP A 85 16.85 -10.22 -4.45
N PRO A 86 18.13 -9.83 -4.32
CA PRO A 86 19.22 -10.48 -5.05
C PRO A 86 19.41 -11.96 -4.67
N SER A 87 18.89 -12.41 -3.53
CA SER A 87 18.99 -13.79 -3.06
C SER A 87 17.91 -14.69 -3.64
N ASP A 88 16.72 -14.14 -3.92
CA ASP A 88 15.58 -14.86 -4.51
C ASP A 88 14.69 -13.87 -5.29
N VAL A 89 14.87 -13.85 -6.61
CA VAL A 89 14.17 -12.93 -7.54
C VAL A 89 12.65 -13.02 -7.50
N ARG A 90 12.11 -14.06 -6.87
CA ARG A 90 10.67 -14.18 -6.62
C ARG A 90 10.16 -13.11 -5.66
N TRP A 91 11.01 -12.64 -4.74
CA TRP A 91 10.64 -11.69 -3.71
C TRP A 91 11.11 -10.29 -4.06
N SER A 92 10.37 -9.29 -3.58
CA SER A 92 10.77 -7.90 -3.59
C SER A 92 10.77 -7.34 -2.18
N VAL A 93 11.85 -6.65 -1.82
CA VAL A 93 11.98 -5.89 -0.58
C VAL A 93 11.12 -4.62 -0.68
N VAL A 94 10.32 -4.37 0.34
CA VAL A 94 9.53 -3.14 0.45
C VAL A 94 10.38 -2.04 1.09
N LEU A 95 10.59 -0.96 0.36
CA LEU A 95 11.27 0.25 0.85
C LEU A 95 10.25 1.35 1.10
N THR A 96 10.18 1.81 2.34
CA THR A 96 9.38 2.98 2.70
C THR A 96 10.27 4.22 2.57
N PRO A 97 9.97 5.16 1.66
CA PRO A 97 10.71 6.42 1.60
C PRO A 97 10.52 7.19 2.92
N PRO A 98 11.51 7.99 3.36
CA PRO A 98 11.30 8.94 4.44
C PRO A 98 10.09 9.81 4.09
N GLN A 99 9.25 10.08 5.08
CA GLN A 99 8.12 10.97 4.86
C GLN A 99 8.71 12.32 4.48
N ARG A 100 8.36 12.82 3.29
CA ARG A 100 8.57 14.24 2.99
C ARG A 100 7.56 14.96 3.87
N ASP A 101 8.02 15.51 4.98
CA ASP A 101 7.17 16.35 5.80
C ASP A 101 6.64 17.48 4.92
N PHE A 102 5.35 17.80 5.07
CA PHE A 102 4.72 18.86 4.30
C PHE A 102 5.46 20.20 4.45
N GLU A 103 6.22 20.38 5.53
CA GLU A 103 7.12 21.51 5.80
C GLU A 103 8.14 21.75 4.68
N ASP A 104 8.68 20.71 4.05
CA ASP A 104 9.71 20.84 3.02
C ASP A 104 9.16 21.49 1.74
N ARG A 105 7.89 21.24 1.42
CA ARG A 105 7.23 21.86 0.25
C ARG A 105 6.96 23.35 0.42
N TYR A 106 6.78 23.82 1.66
CA TYR A 106 6.65 25.25 1.94
C TYR A 106 8.00 25.97 1.87
N ASN A 107 9.08 25.30 2.26
CA ASN A 107 10.42 25.89 2.22
C ASN A 107 11.00 25.94 0.79
N GLU A 108 10.74 24.93 -0.06
CA GLU A 108 11.13 24.96 -1.48
C GLU A 108 10.36 26.01 -2.31
N GLN A 109 9.14 26.38 -1.90
CA GLN A 109 8.37 27.46 -2.54
C GLN A 109 8.80 28.87 -2.09
N ARG A 110 9.59 29.00 -1.02
CA ARG A 110 10.14 30.30 -0.56
C ARG A 110 11.55 30.58 -1.10
N THR A 111 12.16 29.62 -1.78
CA THR A 111 13.51 29.74 -2.35
C THR A 111 13.53 29.92 -3.87
N TRP A 112 12.37 30.17 -4.50
CA TRP A 112 12.25 30.67 -5.87
C TRP A 112 11.43 31.95 -5.91
#